data_AF-A0A246AA13-F1
#
_entry.id   AF-A0A246AA13-F1
#
_cell.length_a   1.000
_cell.length_b   1.000
_cell.length_c   1.000
_cell.angle_alpha   90.00
_cell.angle_beta   90.00
_cell.angle_gamma   90.00
#
_symmetry.space_group_name_H-M   'P 1'
#
loop_
_entity.id
_entity.type
_entity.pdbx_description
1 polymer ?
#
loop_
_entity_poly.entity_id
_entity_poly.type
_entity_poly.pdbx_seq_one_letter_code
_entity_poly.pdbx_strand_id
1 'polypeptide(L)'
;MNKKNLRYYCMSITLALILLMLGCKKDLQQINKSPEIINTPESVKILKVRKFISVISEVPFDKVTFNPTSNQYIFGRDHFDQKMIEDLYDKSNIYHAEYEKK
;
A
#
# COMPACT_ATOMS: atom_id res chain seq x y z
N MET A 1 -18.78 25.98 57.75
CA MET A 1 -18.07 26.10 56.46
C MET A 1 -18.66 25.10 55.46
N ASN A 2 -19.00 25.59 54.26
CA ASN A 2 -20.00 25.02 53.34
C ASN A 2 -19.60 23.69 52.68
N LYS A 3 -20.44 22.65 52.86
CA LYS A 3 -20.35 21.29 52.27
C LYS A 3 -20.49 21.22 50.73
N LYS A 4 -20.50 22.36 50.03
CA LYS A 4 -20.70 22.44 48.57
C LYS A 4 -19.40 22.42 47.76
N ASN A 5 -18.25 22.67 48.39
CA ASN A 5 -16.96 22.72 47.68
C ASN A 5 -16.24 21.38 47.59
N LEU A 6 -16.67 20.34 48.32
CA LEU A 6 -16.02 19.02 48.30
C LEU A 6 -16.48 18.14 47.13
N ARG A 7 -17.70 18.37 46.62
CA ARG A 7 -18.27 17.57 45.51
C ARG A 7 -17.68 17.90 44.14
N TYR A 8 -17.09 19.08 43.97
CA TYR A 8 -16.49 19.48 42.69
C TYR A 8 -15.10 18.87 42.45
N TYR A 9 -14.32 18.60 43.51
CA TYR A 9 -12.99 17.99 43.38
C TYR A 9 -13.02 16.47 43.16
N CYS A 10 -14.07 15.77 43.61
CA CYS A 10 -14.19 14.32 43.40
C CYS A 10 -14.71 13.92 42.02
N MET A 11 -15.32 14.83 41.25
CA MET A 11 -15.78 14.53 39.88
C MET A 11 -14.79 14.92 38.78
N SER A 12 -13.68 15.59 39.11
CA SER A 12 -12.63 15.94 38.14
C SER A 12 -11.48 14.93 38.07
N ILE A 13 -11.41 13.95 38.98
CA ILE A 13 -10.33 12.95 39.02
C ILE A 13 -10.75 11.62 38.35
N THR A 14 -12.04 11.37 38.17
CA THR A 14 -12.53 10.13 37.54
C THR A 14 -12.52 10.15 36.01
N LEU A 15 -12.31 11.30 35.36
CA LEU A 15 -12.26 11.38 33.90
C LEU A 15 -10.85 11.14 33.31
N ALA A 16 -9.79 11.25 34.12
CA ALA A 16 -8.41 11.06 33.66
C ALA A 16 -7.94 9.59 33.66
N LEU A 17 -8.65 8.69 34.36
CA LEU A 17 -8.26 7.28 34.47
C LEU A 17 -8.85 6.37 33.39
N ILE A 18 -9.85 6.83 32.63
CA ILE A 18 -10.46 6.04 31.54
C ILE A 18 -9.60 6.08 30.26
N LEU A 19 -8.72 7.08 30.10
CA LEU A 19 -7.86 7.21 28.93
C LEU A 19 -6.63 6.28 28.92
N LEU A 20 -6.32 5.60 30.03
CA LEU A 20 -5.20 4.63 30.09
C LEU A 20 -5.61 3.19 29.72
N MET A 21 -6.91 2.88 29.65
CA MET A 21 -7.42 1.55 29.24
C MET A 21 -7.74 1.47 27.74
N LEU A 22 -7.65 2.60 27.01
CA LEU A 22 -7.39 2.64 25.57
C LEU A 22 -5.89 2.54 25.27
N GLY A 23 -5.13 1.94 26.19
CA GLY A 23 -3.89 1.25 25.88
C GLY A 23 -4.18 0.34 24.70
N CYS A 24 -3.76 0.83 23.54
CA CYS A 24 -3.72 0.14 22.28
C CYS A 24 -3.40 -1.32 22.57
N LYS A 25 -4.40 -2.21 22.48
CA LYS A 25 -4.11 -3.58 22.11
C LYS A 25 -3.50 -3.42 20.72
N LYS A 26 -2.18 -3.19 20.70
CA LYS A 26 -1.32 -3.68 19.66
C LYS A 26 -1.68 -5.15 19.64
N ASP A 27 -2.64 -5.49 18.80
CA ASP A 27 -2.65 -6.76 18.15
C ASP A 27 -1.19 -7.09 17.96
N LEU A 28 -0.75 -8.17 18.61
CA LEU A 28 0.27 -8.97 18.00
C LEU A 28 -0.29 -9.29 16.63
N GLN A 29 -0.07 -8.38 15.68
CA GLN A 29 0.16 -8.72 14.30
C GLN A 29 1.26 -9.74 14.42
N GLN A 30 0.81 -10.99 14.50
CA GLN A 30 1.50 -12.15 14.02
C GLN A 30 2.33 -11.62 12.87
N ILE A 31 3.65 -11.57 13.09
CA ILE A 31 4.62 -11.33 12.05
C ILE A 31 4.38 -12.52 11.14
N ASN A 32 3.40 -12.38 10.24
CA ASN A 32 3.30 -13.18 9.04
C ASN A 32 4.67 -12.97 8.45
N LYS A 33 5.50 -14.01 8.54
CA LYS A 33 6.79 -14.10 7.89
C LYS A 33 6.59 -13.40 6.56
N SER A 34 7.23 -12.23 6.41
CA SER A 34 7.21 -11.50 5.15
C SER A 34 7.49 -12.57 4.11
N PRO A 35 6.58 -12.82 3.16
CA PRO A 35 6.81 -13.87 2.18
C PRO A 35 8.19 -13.59 1.63
N GLU A 36 9.07 -14.56 1.76
CA GLU A 36 10.42 -14.50 1.26
C GLU A 36 10.27 -14.12 -0.20
N ILE A 37 10.61 -12.88 -0.54
CA ILE A 37 10.40 -12.38 -1.90
C ILE A 37 11.44 -13.14 -2.72
N ILE A 38 11.02 -14.25 -3.31
CA ILE A 38 11.80 -14.99 -4.28
C ILE A 38 11.96 -14.03 -5.45
N ASN A 39 13.05 -13.25 -5.44
CA ASN A 39 13.40 -12.29 -6.48
C ASN A 39 13.84 -13.05 -7.73
N THR A 40 12.91 -13.73 -8.38
CA THR A 40 13.15 -14.24 -9.73
C THR A 40 13.21 -13.05 -10.70
N PRO A 41 14.00 -13.10 -11.77
CA PRO A 41 14.03 -12.04 -12.79
C PRO A 41 12.63 -11.68 -13.32
N GLU A 42 11.76 -12.68 -13.43
CA GLU A 42 10.37 -12.53 -13.85
C GLU A 42 9.53 -11.73 -12.83
N SER A 43 9.69 -12.02 -11.52
CA SER A 43 9.03 -11.24 -10.46
C SER A 43 9.45 -9.76 -10.46
N VAL A 44 10.73 -9.48 -10.77
CA VAL A 44 11.25 -8.12 -10.86
C VAL A 44 10.68 -7.39 -12.08
N LYS A 45 10.57 -8.06 -13.24
CA LYS A 45 9.97 -7.47 -14.44
C LYS A 45 8.51 -7.08 -14.17
N ILE A 46 7.73 -8.00 -13.60
CA ILE A 46 6.31 -7.74 -13.25
C ILE A 46 6.20 -6.53 -12.32
N LEU A 47 7.05 -6.39 -11.31
CA LEU A 47 7.05 -5.23 -10.41
C LEU A 47 7.33 -3.91 -11.14
N LYS A 48 8.33 -3.89 -12.03
CA LYS A 48 8.66 -2.70 -12.83
C LYS A 48 7.51 -2.32 -13.76
N VAL A 49 6.90 -3.30 -14.41
CA VAL A 49 5.77 -3.08 -15.32
C VAL A 49 4.53 -2.60 -14.55
N ARG A 50 4.25 -3.16 -13.37
CA ARG A 50 3.18 -2.63 -12.48
C ARG A 50 3.43 -1.18 -12.09
N LYS A 51 4.68 -0.81 -11.80
CA LYS A 51 5.05 0.56 -11.50
C LYS A 51 4.87 1.47 -12.72
N PHE A 52 5.28 1.02 -13.91
CA PHE A 52 5.03 1.72 -15.15
C PHE A 52 3.54 2.00 -15.37
N ILE A 53 2.68 0.98 -15.25
CA ILE A 53 1.22 1.13 -15.35
C ILE A 53 0.71 2.18 -14.35
N SER A 54 1.14 2.10 -13.09
CA SER A 54 0.70 3.04 -12.05
C SER A 54 0.98 4.50 -12.39
N VAL A 55 2.09 4.75 -13.10
CA VAL A 55 2.48 6.09 -13.55
C VAL A 55 1.65 6.51 -14.77
N ILE A 56 1.59 5.69 -15.82
CA ILE A 56 0.94 6.09 -17.08
C ILE A 56 -0.58 6.15 -16.99
N SER A 57 -1.18 5.40 -16.06
CA SER A 57 -2.63 5.34 -15.86
C SER A 57 -3.09 6.14 -14.65
N GLU A 58 -2.17 6.78 -13.92
CA GLU A 58 -2.45 7.52 -12.68
C GLU A 58 -3.21 6.68 -11.62
N VAL A 59 -2.99 5.36 -11.63
CA VAL A 59 -3.61 4.42 -10.70
C VAL A 59 -2.62 4.09 -9.57
N PRO A 60 -3.05 4.06 -8.30
CA PRO A 60 -2.17 3.64 -7.21
C PRO A 60 -1.53 2.25 -7.45
N PHE A 61 -0.24 2.12 -7.14
CA PHE A 61 0.52 0.88 -7.41
C PHE A 61 -0.08 -0.38 -6.77
N ASP A 62 -0.67 -0.25 -5.59
CA ASP A 62 -1.36 -1.32 -4.87
C ASP A 62 -2.65 -1.79 -5.57
N LYS A 63 -3.20 -0.97 -6.48
CA LYS A 63 -4.39 -1.26 -7.28
C LYS A 63 -4.09 -1.87 -8.65
N VAL A 64 -2.81 -1.92 -9.04
CA VAL A 64 -2.37 -2.62 -10.24
C VAL A 64 -2.00 -4.04 -9.85
N THR A 65 -2.69 -5.05 -10.36
CA THR A 65 -2.42 -6.46 -10.08
C THR A 65 -2.04 -7.21 -11.34
N PHE A 66 -1.25 -8.29 -11.20
CA PHE A 66 -0.97 -9.22 -12.27
C PHE A 66 -1.65 -10.54 -11.95
N ASN A 67 -2.49 -11.03 -12.86
CA ASN A 67 -3.12 -12.34 -12.76
C ASN A 67 -2.31 -13.35 -13.58
N PRO A 68 -1.57 -14.27 -12.92
CA PRO A 68 -0.74 -15.27 -13.62
C PRO A 68 -1.57 -16.35 -14.31
N THR A 69 -2.82 -16.55 -13.93
CA THR A 69 -3.70 -17.54 -14.56
C THR A 69 -4.19 -17.07 -15.92
N SER A 70 -4.51 -15.79 -16.05
CA SER A 70 -4.95 -15.19 -17.32
C SER A 70 -3.84 -14.46 -18.08
N ASN A 71 -2.63 -14.34 -17.51
CA ASN A 71 -1.52 -13.53 -18.04
C ASN A 71 -1.95 -12.09 -18.36
N GLN A 72 -2.64 -11.44 -17.43
CA GLN A 72 -3.16 -10.09 -17.59
C GLN A 72 -2.80 -9.18 -16.44
N TYR A 73 -2.52 -7.92 -16.77
CA TYR A 73 -2.51 -6.82 -15.81
C TYR A 73 -3.93 -6.27 -15.65
N ILE A 74 -4.34 -6.07 -14.40
CA ILE A 74 -5.68 -5.63 -14.03
C ILE A 74 -5.57 -4.37 -13.17
N PHE A 75 -6.33 -3.34 -13.54
CA PHE A 75 -6.46 -2.12 -12.75
C PHE A 75 -7.78 -1.43 -13.08
N GLY A 76 -8.51 -0.99 -12.05
CA GLY A 76 -9.86 -0.45 -12.23
C GLY A 76 -10.80 -1.49 -12.84
N ARG A 77 -11.35 -1.20 -14.03
CA ARG A 77 -12.18 -2.13 -14.82
C ARG A 77 -11.43 -2.71 -16.02
N ASP A 78 -10.20 -2.27 -16.24
CA ASP A 78 -9.45 -2.57 -17.43
C ASP A 78 -8.57 -3.80 -17.24
N HIS A 79 -8.44 -4.57 -18.32
CA HIS A 79 -7.68 -5.81 -18.37
C HIS A 79 -6.81 -5.76 -19.61
N PHE A 80 -5.51 -5.94 -19.42
CA PHE A 80 -4.54 -5.85 -20.49
C PHE A 80 -3.63 -7.07 -20.51
N ASP A 81 -3.48 -7.66 -21.68
CA ASP A 81 -2.59 -8.81 -21.86
C ASP A 81 -1.14 -8.44 -21.52
N GLN A 82 -0.47 -9.35 -20.83
CA GLN A 82 0.91 -9.18 -20.37
C GLN A 82 1.84 -8.73 -21.50
N LYS A 83 1.79 -9.45 -22.64
CA LYS A 83 2.66 -9.20 -23.78
C LYS A 83 2.49 -7.78 -24.33
N MET A 84 1.26 -7.28 -24.36
CA MET A 84 0.96 -5.95 -24.90
C MET A 84 1.56 -4.85 -24.03
N ILE A 85 1.36 -4.92 -22.71
CA ILE A 85 1.87 -3.92 -21.78
C ILE A 85 3.40 -4.00 -21.66
N GLU A 86 3.95 -5.21 -21.66
CA GLU A 86 5.41 -5.37 -21.61
C GLU A 86 6.10 -4.82 -22.86
N ASP A 87 5.52 -5.01 -24.05
CA ASP A 87 6.04 -4.40 -25.29
C ASP A 87 5.97 -2.86 -25.24
N LEU A 88 4.88 -2.30 -24.69
CA LEU A 88 4.76 -0.85 -24.47
C LEU A 88 5.82 -0.33 -23.49
N TYR A 89 6.04 -1.05 -22.38
CA TYR A 89 7.07 -0.73 -21.40
C TYR A 89 8.48 -0.75 -22.02
N ASP A 90 8.81 -1.80 -22.78
CA ASP A 90 10.12 -1.95 -23.41
C ASP A 90 10.36 -0.83 -24.45
N LYS A 91 9.36 -0.53 -25.29
CA LYS A 91 9.43 0.59 -26.25
C LYS A 91 9.59 1.95 -25.58
N SER A 92 8.89 2.18 -24.46
CA SER A 92 9.00 3.43 -23.71
C SER A 92 10.40 3.61 -23.12
N ASN A 93 11.02 2.54 -22.63
CA ASN A 93 12.39 2.58 -22.11
C ASN A 93 13.43 2.80 -23.21
N ILE A 94 13.26 2.16 -24.38
CA ILE A 94 14.13 2.39 -25.53
C ILE A 94 14.05 3.86 -25.96
N TYR A 95 12.83 4.39 -26.08
CA TYR A 95 12.63 5.79 -26.45
C TYR A 95 13.33 6.75 -25.47
N HIS A 96 13.12 6.55 -24.17
CA HIS A 96 13.77 7.36 -23.14
C HIS A 96 15.30 7.27 -23.21
N ALA A 97 15.84 6.05 -23.42
CA ALA A 97 17.27 5.83 -23.49
C ALA A 97 17.93 6.44 -24.74
N GLU A 98 17.26 6.39 -25.89
CA GLU A 98 17.80 6.85 -27.18
C GLU A 98 17.59 8.34 -27.43
N TYR A 99 16.47 8.91 -26.97
CA TYR A 99 16.05 10.25 -27.40
C TYR A 99 15.96 11.28 -26.27
N GLU A 100 15.74 10.85 -25.02
CA GLU A 100 15.53 11.76 -23.89
C GLU A 100 16.74 11.90 -22.96
N LYS A 101 17.71 10.98 -23.04
CA LYS A 101 19.00 11.12 -22.34
C LYS A 101 19.88 12.16 -23.04
N LYS A 102 19.65 13.44 -22.73
CA LYS A 102 20.57 14.56 -22.97
C LYS A 102 20.97 15.23 -21.67
#